data_AF-A0A2G0E7G1-F1
#
_entry.id   AF-A0A2G0E7G1-F1
#
_cell.length_a   1.000
_cell.length_b   1.000
_cell.length_c   1.000
_cell.angle_alpha   90.00
_cell.angle_beta   90.00
_cell.angle_gamma   90.00
#
_symmetry.space_group_name_H-M   'P 1'
#
loop_
_entity.id
_entity.type
_entity.pdbx_description
1 polymer ?
#
loop_
_entity_poly.entity_id
_entity_poly.type
_entity_poly.pdbx_seq_one_letter_code
_entity_poly.pdbx_strand_id
1 'polypeptide(L)'
;GAFTFKTLWEASLKQTLPSLYRPDDLSEGKRLVSDQKLLVQLTGDKLLEREEYRTKINESEKSSLGAVFLDSVAEKKELNFEELQVIFMPALFATAQLEPERLREALTEGTYKEVALSTFISYWQKGYFKLVEKQETIDHLFQNYQEATLKWRRKQVLAEETIRECYKSKASLKGYPPPLLVYYGALPVTETDAIARYISGGHPCPTAHWEVPNLDEWYKDLTGNVADAYAKLDTKLIELAFETMNQDESQFLFSEETQIYEASAKIKRKKFKRIPVIGLGGDIQYKLEAVYTDGDLKKTDLFVAKRGDEERVYGLKKLENEGGYVVYRVDQDPSLYVKYQLFEINSHEPTYDTFSLNVNLNSERFK
;
A
#
# COMPACT_ATOMS: atom_id res chain seq x y z
N GLY A 1 -0.07 4.82 47.04
CA GLY A 1 -1.21 4.35 46.23
C GLY A 1 -0.74 3.80 44.89
N ALA A 2 -0.32 4.66 43.96
CA ALA A 2 0.07 4.25 42.61
C ALA A 2 1.38 3.43 42.53
N PHE A 3 2.39 3.78 43.35
CA PHE A 3 3.69 3.08 43.34
C PHE A 3 3.58 1.62 43.81
N THR A 4 2.69 1.35 44.78
CA THR A 4 2.44 0.01 45.31
C THR A 4 1.65 -0.88 44.35
N PHE A 5 0.64 -0.33 43.66
CA PHE A 5 -0.11 -1.09 42.65
C PHE A 5 0.76 -1.46 41.45
N LYS A 6 1.53 -0.51 40.90
CA LYS A 6 2.44 -0.75 39.77
C LYS A 6 3.45 -1.86 40.07
N THR A 7 4.12 -1.77 41.22
CA THR A 7 5.11 -2.78 41.64
C THR A 7 4.49 -4.17 41.83
N LEU A 8 3.28 -4.24 42.40
CA LEU A 8 2.57 -5.50 42.61
C LEU A 8 2.06 -6.11 41.29
N TRP A 9 1.57 -5.26 40.38
CA TRP A 9 1.15 -5.63 39.04
C TRP A 9 2.32 -6.15 38.21
N GLU A 10 3.46 -5.45 38.21
CA GLU A 10 4.69 -5.86 37.53
C GLU A 10 5.23 -7.19 38.07
N ALA A 11 5.24 -7.38 39.39
CA ALA A 11 5.64 -8.64 40.01
C ALA A 11 4.70 -9.79 39.61
N SER A 12 3.39 -9.53 39.57
CA SER A 12 2.38 -10.51 39.17
C SER A 12 2.49 -10.88 37.69
N LEU A 13 2.73 -9.90 36.82
CA LEU A 13 3.01 -10.12 35.39
C LEU A 13 4.28 -10.93 35.20
N LYS A 14 5.38 -10.57 35.88
CA LYS A 14 6.65 -11.30 35.80
C LYS A 14 6.51 -12.76 36.22
N GLN A 15 5.68 -13.04 37.22
CA GLN A 15 5.46 -14.40 37.72
C GLN A 15 4.51 -15.22 36.84
N THR A 16 3.41 -14.62 36.40
CA THR A 16 2.31 -15.34 35.76
C THR A 16 2.45 -15.36 34.24
N LEU A 17 3.03 -14.31 33.68
CA LEU A 17 3.11 -14.02 32.25
C LEU A 17 4.47 -13.40 31.89
N PRO A 18 5.57 -14.14 32.08
CA PRO A 18 6.92 -13.60 31.88
C PRO A 18 7.18 -13.10 30.45
N SER A 19 6.49 -13.66 29.45
CA SER A 19 6.52 -13.21 28.05
C SER A 19 5.89 -11.84 27.81
N LEU A 20 4.95 -11.42 28.67
CA LEU A 20 4.34 -10.08 28.66
C LEU A 20 5.16 -9.04 29.44
N TYR A 21 6.08 -9.47 30.30
CA TYR A 21 6.83 -8.57 31.15
C TYR A 21 8.15 -8.14 30.49
N ARG A 22 8.15 -6.95 29.87
CA ARG A 22 9.38 -6.23 29.49
C ARG A 22 9.37 -4.85 30.17
N PRO A 23 10.33 -4.58 31.06
CA PRO A 23 10.33 -3.34 31.86
C PRO A 23 10.41 -2.07 31.02
N ASP A 24 11.00 -2.15 29.81
CA ASP A 24 11.14 -1.00 28.91
C ASP A 24 9.85 -0.70 28.11
N ASP A 25 9.07 -1.73 27.75
CA ASP A 25 7.88 -1.61 26.87
C ASP A 25 6.65 -1.03 27.59
N LEU A 26 6.56 -1.21 28.92
CA LEU A 26 5.46 -0.69 29.76
C LEU A 26 5.52 0.83 29.97
N SER A 27 6.64 1.47 29.64
CA SER A 27 6.84 2.91 29.87
C SER A 27 6.46 3.80 28.68
N GLU A 28 6.39 3.25 27.47
CA GLU A 28 6.17 4.04 26.25
C GLU A 28 4.88 3.71 25.48
N GLY A 29 4.10 2.70 25.88
CA GLY A 29 2.83 2.36 25.21
C GLY A 29 3.00 1.96 23.73
N LYS A 30 4.22 1.62 23.31
CA LYS A 30 4.57 1.37 21.91
C LYS A 30 4.11 0.01 21.37
N ARG A 31 3.70 -0.92 22.24
CA ARG A 31 3.32 -2.27 21.85
C ARG A 31 1.92 -2.60 22.34
N LEU A 32 1.01 -2.83 21.39
CA LEU A 32 -0.36 -3.26 21.68
C LEU A 32 -0.30 -4.68 22.31
N VAL A 33 -1.07 -4.94 23.36
CA VAL A 33 -1.19 -6.31 23.95
C VAL A 33 -1.86 -7.26 22.95
N SER A 34 -2.61 -6.73 22.00
CA SER A 34 -3.17 -7.38 20.83
C SER A 34 -2.16 -7.58 19.68
N ASP A 35 -0.88 -7.28 19.89
CA ASP A 35 0.19 -7.65 18.95
C ASP A 35 0.12 -9.16 18.72
N GLN A 36 -0.04 -9.54 17.45
CA GLN A 36 -0.13 -10.94 17.05
C GLN A 36 1.04 -11.76 17.59
N LYS A 37 2.28 -11.23 17.55
CA LYS A 37 3.47 -11.93 18.02
C LYS A 37 3.37 -12.26 19.51
N LEU A 38 2.79 -11.34 20.29
CA LEU A 38 2.60 -11.51 21.72
C LEU A 38 1.51 -12.54 22.02
N LEU A 39 0.37 -12.47 21.32
CA LEU A 39 -0.73 -13.43 21.45
C LEU A 39 -0.29 -14.85 21.07
N VAL A 40 0.51 -14.98 20.01
CA VAL A 40 1.14 -16.22 19.56
C VAL A 40 2.09 -16.77 20.61
N GLN A 41 3.00 -15.94 21.12
CA GLN A 41 3.96 -16.35 22.15
C GLN A 41 3.26 -16.79 23.44
N LEU A 42 2.23 -16.06 23.88
CA LEU A 42 1.41 -16.43 25.03
C LEU A 42 0.71 -17.77 24.85
N THR A 43 0.20 -18.03 23.64
CA THR A 43 -0.43 -19.31 23.32
C THR A 43 0.58 -20.45 23.35
N GLY A 44 1.77 -20.24 22.78
CA GLY A 44 2.89 -21.19 22.86
C GLY A 44 3.33 -21.48 24.30
N ASP A 45 3.44 -20.45 25.13
CA ASP A 45 3.74 -20.60 26.55
C ASP A 45 2.67 -21.41 27.28
N LYS A 46 1.38 -21.18 26.96
CA LYS A 46 0.25 -21.92 27.56
C LYS A 46 0.22 -23.39 27.16
N LEU A 47 0.57 -23.71 25.92
CA LEU A 47 0.72 -25.11 25.48
C LEU A 47 1.80 -25.84 26.28
N LEU A 48 2.87 -25.13 26.65
CA LEU A 48 4.01 -25.67 27.39
C LEU A 48 3.86 -25.59 28.91
N GLU A 49 2.75 -25.08 29.45
CA GLU A 49 2.49 -25.06 30.90
C GLU A 49 2.28 -26.45 31.50
N ARG A 50 1.89 -27.45 30.68
CA ARG A 50 1.68 -28.84 31.13
C ARG A 50 2.85 -29.78 30.86
N GLU A 51 3.98 -29.28 30.36
CA GLU A 51 5.04 -30.08 29.76
C GLU A 51 6.40 -29.83 30.46
N GLU A 52 7.19 -30.88 30.72
CA GLU A 52 8.58 -30.82 31.24
C GLU A 52 9.58 -30.12 30.28
N TYR A 53 9.06 -29.46 29.25
CA TYR A 53 9.78 -28.93 28.10
C TYR A 53 9.85 -27.40 28.07
N ARG A 54 9.22 -26.69 29.01
CA ARG A 54 9.25 -25.21 29.07
C ARG A 54 10.66 -24.61 29.09
N THR A 55 11.64 -25.35 29.62
CA THR A 55 13.07 -24.97 29.67
C THR A 55 13.92 -25.57 28.54
N LYS A 56 13.37 -26.47 27.73
CA LYS A 56 14.06 -27.19 26.64
C LYS A 56 13.83 -26.57 25.26
N ILE A 57 12.85 -25.67 25.15
CA ILE A 57 12.40 -25.06 23.89
C ILE A 57 12.70 -23.55 23.94
N ASN A 58 13.29 -23.02 22.87
CA ASN A 58 13.63 -21.59 22.78
C ASN A 58 12.42 -20.73 22.40
N GLU A 59 12.51 -19.41 22.60
CA GLU A 59 11.37 -18.49 22.36
C GLU A 59 10.84 -18.51 20.91
N SER A 60 11.70 -18.71 19.90
CA SER A 60 11.27 -18.80 18.50
C SER A 60 10.43 -20.04 18.22
N GLU A 61 10.80 -21.16 18.84
CA GLU A 61 10.06 -22.43 18.73
C GLU A 61 8.71 -22.33 19.45
N LYS A 62 8.65 -21.65 20.60
CA LYS A 62 7.38 -21.37 21.30
C LYS A 62 6.42 -20.55 20.45
N SER A 63 6.92 -19.47 19.83
CA SER A 63 6.12 -18.66 18.92
C SER A 63 5.63 -19.47 17.72
N SER A 64 6.49 -20.32 17.15
CA SER A 64 6.08 -21.19 16.03
C SER A 64 4.98 -22.17 16.43
N LEU A 65 5.11 -22.81 17.60
CA LEU A 65 4.11 -23.72 18.14
C LEU A 65 2.76 -23.02 18.40
N GLY A 66 2.80 -21.83 19.01
CA GLY A 66 1.62 -21.02 19.26
C GLY A 66 0.89 -20.62 17.97
N ALA A 67 1.64 -20.25 16.92
CA ALA A 67 1.06 -19.86 15.63
C ALA A 67 0.35 -21.05 14.97
N VAL A 68 1.02 -22.20 14.88
CA VAL A 68 0.46 -23.43 14.31
C VAL A 68 -0.81 -23.85 15.06
N PHE A 69 -0.79 -23.77 16.39
CA PHE A 69 -1.96 -24.11 17.19
C PHE A 69 -3.14 -23.18 16.94
N LEU A 70 -2.92 -21.87 16.87
CA LEU A 70 -3.98 -20.89 16.61
C LEU A 70 -4.58 -21.04 15.21
N ASP A 71 -3.75 -21.31 14.20
CA ASP A 71 -4.23 -21.59 12.85
C ASP A 71 -5.10 -22.87 12.83
N SER A 72 -4.68 -23.93 13.51
CA SER A 72 -5.50 -25.14 13.70
C SER A 72 -6.82 -24.86 14.42
N VAL A 73 -6.80 -24.03 15.47
CA VAL A 73 -8.00 -23.65 16.24
C VAL A 73 -8.99 -22.89 15.36
N ALA A 74 -8.51 -22.02 14.47
CA ALA A 74 -9.36 -21.23 13.59
C ALA A 74 -10.05 -22.07 12.50
N GLU A 75 -9.45 -23.18 12.07
CA GLU A 75 -10.02 -24.09 11.08
C GLU A 75 -11.05 -25.09 11.67
N LYS A 76 -10.99 -25.33 12.98
CA LYS A 76 -11.91 -26.26 13.65
C LYS A 76 -13.30 -25.66 13.83
N LYS A 77 -14.32 -26.49 13.60
CA LYS A 77 -15.73 -26.13 13.88
C LYS A 77 -16.06 -26.18 15.37
N GLU A 78 -15.40 -27.07 16.12
CA GLU A 78 -15.60 -27.26 17.55
C GLU A 78 -14.24 -27.45 18.23
N LEU A 79 -14.06 -26.79 19.37
CA LEU A 79 -12.85 -26.86 20.19
C LEU A 79 -13.13 -27.60 21.47
N ASN A 80 -12.18 -28.43 21.90
CA ASN A 80 -12.26 -29.10 23.18
C ASN A 80 -11.91 -28.14 24.33
N PHE A 81 -12.22 -28.54 25.56
CA PHE A 81 -12.01 -27.71 26.74
C PHE A 81 -10.54 -27.33 26.97
N GLU A 82 -9.60 -28.22 26.66
CA GLU A 82 -8.17 -27.98 26.84
C GLU A 82 -7.68 -26.93 25.84
N GLU A 83 -8.15 -26.99 24.61
CA GLU A 83 -7.86 -25.99 23.58
C GLU A 83 -8.40 -24.61 23.98
N LEU A 84 -9.63 -24.56 24.50
CA LEU A 84 -10.23 -23.33 25.01
C LEU A 84 -9.42 -22.76 26.18
N GLN A 85 -8.91 -23.61 27.09
CA GLN A 85 -8.07 -23.15 28.20
C GLN A 85 -6.77 -22.50 27.73
N VAL A 86 -6.15 -23.05 26.68
CA VAL A 86 -4.89 -22.55 26.10
C VAL A 86 -5.08 -21.14 25.52
N ILE A 87 -6.14 -20.91 24.76
CA ILE A 87 -6.39 -19.61 24.09
C ILE A 87 -7.11 -18.59 24.97
N PHE A 88 -7.66 -19.00 26.13
CA PHE A 88 -8.53 -18.14 26.93
C PHE A 88 -7.85 -16.84 27.37
N MET A 89 -6.61 -16.93 27.84
CA MET A 89 -5.86 -15.77 28.31
C MET A 89 -5.46 -14.83 27.17
N PRO A 90 -4.89 -15.30 26.03
CA PRO A 90 -4.77 -14.51 24.81
C PRO A 90 -6.08 -13.83 24.38
N ALA A 91 -7.20 -14.57 24.44
CA ALA A 91 -8.51 -14.07 24.05
C ALA A 91 -9.01 -12.93 24.93
N LEU A 92 -8.80 -13.02 26.25
CA LEU A 92 -9.13 -11.95 27.19
C LEU A 92 -8.31 -10.69 26.89
N PHE A 93 -7.01 -10.83 26.67
CA PHE A 93 -6.15 -9.68 26.36
C PHE A 93 -6.53 -9.00 25.05
N ALA A 94 -6.75 -9.78 24.00
CA ALA A 94 -7.18 -9.26 22.72
C ALA A 94 -8.53 -8.52 22.83
N THR A 95 -9.51 -9.12 23.51
CA THR A 95 -10.85 -8.52 23.65
C THR A 95 -10.84 -7.28 24.52
N ALA A 96 -10.05 -7.28 25.61
CA ALA A 96 -9.91 -6.11 26.49
C ALA A 96 -9.37 -4.89 25.76
N GLN A 97 -8.58 -5.11 24.70
CA GLN A 97 -7.99 -4.03 23.92
C GLN A 97 -8.83 -3.64 22.70
N LEU A 98 -9.34 -4.62 21.95
CA LEU A 98 -10.07 -4.38 20.71
C LEU A 98 -11.52 -3.97 20.97
N GLU A 99 -12.15 -4.54 21.99
CA GLU A 99 -13.56 -4.31 22.32
C GLU A 99 -13.75 -4.12 23.84
N PRO A 100 -13.12 -3.09 24.45
CA PRO A 100 -13.08 -2.90 25.91
C PRO A 100 -14.48 -2.80 26.54
N GLU A 101 -15.40 -2.06 25.91
CA GLU A 101 -16.76 -1.89 26.43
C GLU A 101 -17.57 -3.18 26.35
N ARG A 102 -17.43 -3.95 25.27
CA ARG A 102 -18.10 -5.25 25.13
C ARG A 102 -17.60 -6.25 26.18
N LEU A 103 -16.30 -6.26 26.46
CA LEU A 103 -15.76 -7.09 27.54
C LEU A 103 -16.30 -6.64 28.91
N ARG A 104 -16.43 -5.32 29.13
CA ARG A 104 -16.95 -4.76 30.38
C ARG A 104 -18.40 -5.17 30.63
N GLU A 105 -19.25 -5.09 29.61
CA GLU A 105 -20.63 -5.56 29.66
C GLU A 105 -20.67 -7.07 29.96
N ALA A 106 -19.90 -7.88 29.22
CA ALA A 106 -19.84 -9.32 29.42
C ALA A 106 -19.31 -9.72 30.81
N LEU A 107 -18.43 -8.92 31.42
CA LEU A 107 -17.98 -9.10 32.80
C LEU A 107 -19.12 -8.86 33.80
N THR A 108 -19.97 -7.85 33.57
CA THR A 108 -21.14 -7.59 34.43
C THR A 108 -22.21 -8.67 34.31
N GLU A 109 -22.36 -9.25 33.12
CA GLU A 109 -23.34 -10.30 32.83
C GLU A 109 -22.83 -11.72 33.15
N GLY A 110 -21.53 -11.87 33.45
CA GLY A 110 -20.89 -13.16 33.71
C GLY A 110 -20.58 -14.00 32.46
N THR A 111 -20.78 -13.45 31.26
CA THR A 111 -20.60 -14.10 29.95
C THR A 111 -19.21 -13.84 29.32
N TYR A 112 -18.32 -13.14 30.03
CA TYR A 112 -17.00 -12.70 29.54
C TYR A 112 -16.13 -13.81 28.92
N LYS A 113 -16.27 -15.06 29.38
CA LYS A 113 -15.50 -16.18 28.81
C LYS A 113 -15.88 -16.47 27.37
N GLU A 114 -17.18 -16.58 27.12
CA GLU A 114 -17.73 -16.84 25.79
C GLU A 114 -17.46 -15.67 24.85
N VAL A 115 -17.67 -14.44 25.33
CA VAL A 115 -17.42 -13.23 24.55
C VAL A 115 -15.95 -13.12 24.16
N ALA A 116 -15.02 -13.34 25.08
CA ALA A 116 -13.60 -13.27 24.78
C ALA A 116 -13.16 -14.33 23.75
N LEU A 117 -13.54 -15.59 23.98
CA LEU A 117 -13.17 -16.71 23.12
C LEU A 117 -13.73 -16.55 21.70
N SER A 118 -15.03 -16.28 21.58
CA SER A 118 -15.70 -16.11 20.28
C SER A 118 -15.14 -14.92 19.49
N THR A 119 -14.87 -13.80 20.16
CA THR A 119 -14.30 -12.59 19.55
C THR A 119 -12.88 -12.86 19.05
N PHE A 120 -12.04 -13.49 19.87
CA PHE A 120 -10.67 -13.83 19.51
C PHE A 120 -10.59 -14.80 18.32
N ILE A 121 -11.38 -15.88 18.34
CA ILE A 121 -11.45 -16.85 17.23
C ILE A 121 -11.92 -16.15 15.95
N SER A 122 -12.95 -15.31 16.03
CA SER A 122 -13.46 -14.53 14.90
C SER A 122 -12.40 -13.61 14.30
N TYR A 123 -11.64 -12.90 15.13
CA TYR A 123 -10.53 -12.07 14.65
C TYR A 123 -9.40 -12.88 14.01
N TRP A 124 -9.07 -14.04 14.58
CA TRP A 124 -8.07 -14.92 14.01
C TRP A 124 -8.50 -15.49 12.65
N GLN A 125 -9.74 -16.00 12.56
CA GLN A 125 -10.34 -16.51 11.33
C GLN A 125 -10.42 -15.46 10.22
N LYS A 126 -10.75 -14.23 10.58
CA LYS A 126 -10.80 -13.10 9.64
C LYS A 126 -9.41 -12.56 9.28
N GLY A 127 -8.34 -13.10 9.86
CA GLY A 127 -6.97 -12.64 9.63
C GLY A 127 -6.70 -11.22 10.16
N TYR A 128 -7.50 -10.71 11.08
CA TYR A 128 -7.40 -9.33 11.58
C TYR A 128 -6.02 -9.02 12.15
N PHE A 129 -5.46 -9.92 12.95
CA PHE A 129 -4.14 -9.71 13.55
C PHE A 129 -3.02 -9.65 12.49
N LYS A 130 -3.13 -10.47 11.43
CA LYS A 130 -2.21 -10.44 10.27
C LYS A 130 -2.33 -9.12 9.51
N LEU A 131 -3.51 -8.52 9.45
CA LEU A 131 -3.74 -7.21 8.82
C LEU A 131 -3.17 -6.07 9.66
N VAL A 132 -3.36 -6.09 10.98
CA VAL A 132 -2.85 -5.04 11.89
C VAL A 132 -1.32 -4.98 11.88
N GLU A 133 -0.62 -6.12 11.90
CA GLU A 133 0.86 -6.13 11.81
C GLU A 133 1.34 -5.48 10.50
N LYS A 134 0.61 -5.72 9.41
CA LYS A 134 0.93 -5.13 8.10
C LYS A 134 0.58 -3.64 8.05
N GLN A 135 -0.43 -3.20 8.80
CA GLN A 135 -0.83 -1.80 8.88
C GLN A 135 0.28 -0.90 9.39
N GLU A 136 1.03 -1.29 10.43
CA GLU A 136 2.15 -0.47 10.95
C GLU A 136 3.21 -0.23 9.87
N THR A 137 3.50 -1.25 9.06
CA THR A 137 4.45 -1.14 7.95
C THR A 137 3.91 -0.21 6.86
N ILE A 138 2.64 -0.34 6.51
CA ILE A 138 1.98 0.52 5.52
C ILE A 138 1.95 1.97 6.00
N ASP A 139 1.60 2.21 7.26
CA ASP A 139 1.53 3.54 7.86
C ASP A 139 2.89 4.23 7.80
N HIS A 140 3.97 3.51 8.16
CA HIS A 140 5.32 4.04 8.05
C HIS A 140 5.72 4.35 6.59
N LEU A 141 5.40 3.47 5.63
CA LEU A 141 5.66 3.73 4.21
C LEU A 141 4.87 4.92 3.69
N PHE A 142 3.61 5.05 4.11
CA PHE A 142 2.73 6.15 3.75
C PHE A 142 3.22 7.47 4.34
N GLN A 143 3.63 7.50 5.61
CA GLN A 143 4.23 8.67 6.24
C GLN A 143 5.49 9.13 5.50
N ASN A 144 6.39 8.22 5.14
CA ASN A 144 7.58 8.56 4.35
C ASN A 144 7.23 9.20 3.00
N TYR A 145 6.23 8.65 2.30
CA TYR A 145 5.73 9.24 1.06
C TYR A 145 5.11 10.63 1.28
N GLN A 146 4.31 10.81 2.34
CA GLN A 146 3.73 12.10 2.69
C GLN A 146 4.82 13.13 2.99
N GLU A 147 5.83 12.78 3.79
CA GLU A 147 6.96 13.66 4.10
C GLU A 147 7.75 14.05 2.86
N ALA A 148 8.04 13.10 1.97
CA ALA A 148 8.72 13.38 0.71
C ALA A 148 7.88 14.34 -0.16
N THR A 149 6.57 14.09 -0.24
CA THR A 149 5.63 14.94 -1.00
C THR A 149 5.53 16.35 -0.42
N LEU A 150 5.51 16.48 0.90
CA LEU A 150 5.49 17.77 1.60
C LEU A 150 6.79 18.56 1.39
N LYS A 151 7.92 17.89 1.19
CA LYS A 151 9.22 18.51 0.86
C LYS A 151 9.36 18.81 -0.63
N TRP A 152 8.64 18.11 -1.49
CA TRP A 152 8.74 18.29 -2.93
C TRP A 152 8.29 19.68 -3.37
N ARG A 153 9.03 20.25 -4.31
CA ARG A 153 8.78 21.58 -4.87
C ARG A 153 9.02 21.56 -6.37
N ARG A 154 8.26 22.38 -7.10
CA ARG A 154 8.52 22.65 -8.52
C ARG A 154 9.79 23.50 -8.64
N LYS A 155 10.54 23.34 -9.74
CA LYS A 155 11.75 24.13 -10.05
C LYS A 155 11.55 25.64 -9.85
N GLN A 156 10.40 26.17 -10.27
CA GLN A 156 10.05 27.57 -10.10
C GLN A 156 10.09 28.02 -8.63
N VAL A 157 9.49 27.24 -7.73
CA VAL A 157 9.41 27.57 -6.30
C VAL A 157 10.79 27.49 -5.66
N LEU A 158 11.57 26.45 -6.00
CA LEU A 158 12.96 26.30 -5.55
C LEU A 158 13.83 27.50 -5.97
N ALA A 159 13.64 27.98 -7.20
CA ALA A 159 14.35 29.15 -7.72
C ALA A 159 13.94 30.44 -6.97
N GLU A 160 12.64 30.65 -6.75
CA GLU A 160 12.12 31.79 -5.98
C GLU A 160 12.66 31.80 -4.53
N GLU A 161 12.65 30.65 -3.85
CA GLU A 161 13.18 30.51 -2.49
C GLU A 161 14.68 30.83 -2.43
N THR A 162 15.46 30.31 -3.40
CA THR A 162 16.90 30.57 -3.51
C THR A 162 17.19 32.06 -3.71
N ILE A 163 16.47 32.72 -4.63
CA ILE A 163 16.66 34.16 -4.90
C ILE A 163 16.26 35.02 -3.69
N ARG A 164 15.20 34.66 -2.97
CA ARG A 164 14.84 35.32 -1.70
C ARG A 164 15.95 35.24 -0.66
N GLU A 165 16.60 34.09 -0.50
CA GLU A 165 17.73 33.95 0.44
C GLU A 165 18.94 34.78 0.01
N CYS A 166 19.14 34.98 -1.29
CA CYS A 166 20.18 35.88 -1.77
C CYS A 166 19.92 37.35 -1.45
N TYR A 167 18.67 37.79 -1.54
CA TYR A 167 18.29 39.11 -1.07
C TYR A 167 18.50 39.27 0.45
N LYS A 168 18.10 38.27 1.25
CA LYS A 168 18.30 38.31 2.71
C LYS A 168 19.77 38.37 3.11
N SER A 169 20.62 37.63 2.40
CA SER A 169 22.08 37.61 2.63
C SER A 169 22.81 38.83 2.07
N LYS A 170 22.09 39.81 1.49
CA LYS A 170 22.65 40.99 0.80
C LYS A 170 23.64 40.63 -0.32
N ALA A 171 23.54 39.41 -0.86
CA ALA A 171 24.32 38.99 -2.00
C ALA A 171 23.86 39.79 -3.24
N SER A 172 24.81 40.35 -3.99
CA SER A 172 24.48 41.10 -5.19
C SER A 172 23.97 40.13 -6.27
N LEU A 173 22.79 40.42 -6.80
CA LEU A 173 22.25 39.73 -7.97
C LEU A 173 22.90 40.19 -9.29
N LYS A 174 23.81 41.18 -9.22
CA LYS A 174 24.57 41.69 -10.37
C LYS A 174 25.26 40.52 -11.06
N GLY A 175 24.75 40.19 -12.24
CA GLY A 175 25.44 39.39 -13.24
C GLY A 175 25.09 39.96 -14.59
N TYR A 176 25.94 39.71 -15.57
CA TYR A 176 25.66 40.08 -16.95
C TYR A 176 24.39 39.34 -17.40
N PRO A 177 23.34 40.04 -17.88
CA PRO A 177 22.24 39.36 -18.54
C PRO A 177 22.78 38.56 -19.74
N PRO A 178 22.05 37.56 -20.24
CA PRO A 178 22.36 36.92 -21.52
C PRO A 178 22.60 38.00 -22.60
N PRO A 179 23.53 37.76 -23.54
CA PRO A 179 24.10 38.83 -24.35
C PRO A 179 23.08 39.31 -25.37
N LEU A 180 22.28 40.31 -25.03
CA LEU A 180 21.47 41.00 -26.02
C LEU A 180 21.66 42.50 -26.10
N LEU A 181 22.14 43.22 -25.07
CA LEU A 181 22.39 44.67 -25.21
C LEU A 181 23.51 45.19 -24.29
N VAL A 182 24.77 44.95 -24.67
CA VAL A 182 25.95 45.60 -24.06
C VAL A 182 26.17 46.97 -24.72
N TYR A 183 25.33 47.97 -24.41
CA TYR A 183 25.66 49.35 -24.84
C TYR A 183 25.26 50.49 -23.89
N TYR A 184 24.44 50.25 -22.85
CA TYR A 184 24.00 51.33 -21.95
C TYR A 184 23.89 50.89 -20.48
N GLY A 185 25.03 50.82 -19.78
CA GLY A 185 25.06 50.65 -18.32
C GLY A 185 24.53 49.31 -17.80
N ALA A 186 24.97 48.89 -16.63
CA ALA A 186 24.42 47.69 -15.98
C ALA A 186 22.99 48.01 -15.51
N LEU A 187 21.99 47.59 -16.28
CA LEU A 187 20.60 47.61 -15.81
C LEU A 187 20.50 46.76 -14.53
N PRO A 188 19.74 47.21 -13.52
CA PRO A 188 19.51 46.42 -12.32
C PRO A 188 18.78 45.13 -12.72
N VAL A 189 19.39 43.98 -12.42
CA VAL A 189 18.76 42.66 -12.58
C VAL A 189 17.56 42.59 -11.65
N THR A 190 16.36 42.37 -12.20
CA THR A 190 15.15 42.19 -11.40
C THR A 190 15.13 40.81 -10.75
N GLU A 191 14.30 40.62 -9.72
CA GLU A 191 14.08 39.30 -9.09
C GLU A 191 13.67 38.25 -10.13
N THR A 192 12.78 38.64 -11.06
CA THR A 192 12.32 37.81 -12.17
C THR A 192 13.44 37.41 -13.14
N ASP A 193 14.37 38.32 -13.45
CA ASP A 193 15.51 38.01 -14.32
C ASP A 193 16.47 37.03 -13.65
N ALA A 194 16.67 37.18 -12.33
CA ALA A 194 17.52 36.30 -11.54
C ALA A 194 16.93 34.87 -11.43
N ILE A 195 15.61 34.77 -11.24
CA ILE A 195 14.88 33.48 -11.26
C ILE A 195 15.02 32.81 -12.63
N ALA A 196 14.73 33.54 -13.72
CA ALA A 196 14.81 33.01 -15.08
C ALA A 196 16.23 32.54 -15.43
N ARG A 197 17.26 33.29 -15.01
CA ARG A 197 18.67 32.89 -15.15
C ARG A 197 18.96 31.57 -14.44
N TYR A 198 18.50 31.41 -13.21
CA TYR A 198 18.77 30.21 -12.42
C TYR A 198 18.06 28.98 -12.99
N ILE A 199 16.81 29.14 -13.43
CA ILE A 199 16.07 28.09 -14.14
C ILE A 199 16.78 27.69 -15.44
N SER A 200 17.46 28.63 -16.09
CA SER A 200 18.25 28.38 -17.30
C SER A 200 19.66 27.82 -17.03
N GLY A 201 19.98 27.46 -15.78
CA GLY A 201 21.28 26.88 -15.39
C GLY A 201 22.37 27.90 -15.04
N GLY A 202 22.05 29.20 -14.98
CA GLY A 202 22.98 30.24 -14.58
C GLY A 202 23.11 30.40 -13.06
N HIS A 203 24.23 30.92 -12.57
CA HIS A 203 24.42 31.11 -11.13
C HIS A 203 23.46 32.18 -10.57
N PRO A 204 22.60 31.87 -9.58
CA PRO A 204 21.58 32.80 -9.11
C PRO A 204 22.18 33.98 -8.34
N CYS A 205 23.28 33.77 -7.60
CA CYS A 205 23.80 34.75 -6.63
C CYS A 205 25.34 34.83 -6.66
N PRO A 206 25.93 35.50 -7.66
CA PRO A 206 27.37 35.42 -7.93
C PRO A 206 28.29 35.83 -6.76
N THR A 207 27.80 36.66 -5.83
CA THR A 207 28.58 37.12 -4.68
C THR A 207 28.16 36.46 -3.37
N ALA A 208 27.36 35.39 -3.40
CA ALA A 208 27.00 34.66 -2.19
C ALA A 208 28.23 33.94 -1.63
N HIS A 209 28.37 33.91 -0.30
CA HIS A 209 29.46 33.21 0.40
C HIS A 209 29.15 31.74 0.69
N TRP A 210 28.04 31.23 0.16
CA TRP A 210 27.56 29.86 0.33
C TRP A 210 27.32 29.23 -1.04
N GLU A 211 27.46 27.91 -1.10
CA GLU A 211 27.30 27.15 -2.33
C GLU A 211 25.82 27.03 -2.68
N VAL A 212 25.44 27.56 -3.84
CA VAL A 212 24.06 27.48 -4.30
C VAL A 212 23.84 26.11 -4.95
N PRO A 213 22.83 25.33 -4.51
CA PRO A 213 22.54 24.03 -5.11
C PRO A 213 22.36 24.12 -6.63
N ASN A 214 22.70 23.05 -7.35
CA ASN A 214 22.27 22.92 -8.73
C ASN A 214 20.76 22.67 -8.76
N LEU A 215 20.00 23.55 -9.42
CA LEU A 215 18.53 23.48 -9.44
C LEU A 215 18.00 22.17 -10.06
N ASP A 216 18.66 21.68 -11.10
CA ASP A 216 18.24 20.47 -11.82
C ASP A 216 18.50 19.23 -10.98
N GLU A 217 19.67 19.14 -10.35
CA GLU A 217 20.00 18.06 -9.42
C GLU A 217 19.09 18.10 -8.20
N TRP A 218 18.90 19.27 -7.58
CA TRP A 218 18.02 19.40 -6.42
C TRP A 218 16.58 19.01 -6.73
N TYR A 219 16.04 19.46 -7.87
CA TYR A 219 14.71 19.06 -8.31
C TYR A 219 14.62 17.56 -8.62
N LYS A 220 15.65 17.00 -9.27
CA LYS A 220 15.71 15.57 -9.58
C LYS A 220 15.75 14.74 -8.31
N ASP A 221 16.52 15.14 -7.31
CA ASP A 221 16.59 14.46 -6.02
C ASP A 221 15.26 14.52 -5.28
N LEU A 222 14.61 15.68 -5.22
CA LEU A 222 13.28 15.79 -4.61
C LEU A 222 12.24 14.93 -5.33
N THR A 223 12.26 14.92 -6.66
CA THR A 223 11.34 14.10 -7.47
C THR A 223 11.64 12.61 -7.31
N GLY A 224 12.92 12.23 -7.28
CA GLY A 224 13.37 10.87 -7.01
C GLY A 224 12.93 10.38 -5.65
N ASN A 225 13.10 11.19 -4.60
CA ASN A 225 12.66 10.86 -3.24
C ASN A 225 11.15 10.58 -3.17
N VAL A 226 10.32 11.37 -3.85
CA VAL A 226 8.87 11.11 -3.93
C VAL A 226 8.60 9.82 -4.70
N ALA A 227 9.24 9.63 -5.84
CA ALA A 227 9.05 8.45 -6.68
C ALA A 227 9.47 7.16 -5.96
N ASP A 228 10.60 7.16 -5.27
CA ASP A 228 11.13 6.02 -4.52
C ASP A 228 10.26 5.69 -3.30
N ALA A 229 9.83 6.72 -2.55
CA ALA A 229 8.93 6.52 -1.42
C ALA A 229 7.57 5.96 -1.88
N TYR A 230 7.04 6.49 -2.98
CA TYR A 230 5.83 5.99 -3.60
C TYR A 230 5.99 4.54 -4.08
N ALA A 231 7.08 4.22 -4.78
CA ALA A 231 7.34 2.88 -5.31
C ALA A 231 7.39 1.82 -4.19
N LYS A 232 8.01 2.13 -3.05
CA LYS A 232 8.04 1.23 -1.89
C LYS A 232 6.65 1.00 -1.30
N LEU A 233 5.87 2.07 -1.15
CA LEU A 233 4.48 1.97 -0.68
C LEU A 233 3.63 1.15 -1.67
N ASP A 234 3.71 1.48 -2.96
CA ASP A 234 2.94 0.84 -4.03
C ASP A 234 3.25 -0.65 -4.12
N THR A 235 4.53 -1.03 -4.05
CA THR A 235 4.99 -2.42 -3.98
C THR A 235 4.34 -3.15 -2.81
N LYS A 236 4.32 -2.54 -1.62
CA LYS A 236 3.74 -3.19 -0.43
C LYS A 236 2.22 -3.37 -0.56
N LEU A 237 1.53 -2.41 -1.17
CA LEU A 237 0.09 -2.52 -1.44
C LEU A 237 -0.22 -3.61 -2.47
N ILE A 238 0.65 -3.81 -3.46
CA ILE A 238 0.54 -4.89 -4.43
C ILE A 238 0.80 -6.25 -3.75
N GLU A 239 1.84 -6.38 -2.92
CA GLU A 239 2.10 -7.60 -2.14
C GLU A 239 0.87 -8.04 -1.34
N LEU A 240 0.22 -7.12 -0.63
CA LEU A 240 -0.99 -7.40 0.14
C LEU A 240 -2.14 -7.91 -0.73
N ALA A 241 -2.28 -7.38 -1.94
CA ALA A 241 -3.30 -7.84 -2.88
C ALA A 241 -3.05 -9.29 -3.31
N PHE A 242 -1.80 -9.70 -3.46
CA PHE A 242 -1.44 -11.09 -3.76
C PHE A 242 -1.62 -12.02 -2.55
N GLU A 243 -1.28 -11.55 -1.34
CA GLU A 243 -1.44 -12.34 -0.11
C GLU A 243 -2.92 -12.60 0.26
N THR A 244 -3.84 -11.74 -0.19
CA THR A 244 -5.28 -11.90 0.03
C THR A 244 -5.99 -12.69 -1.06
N MET A 245 -5.25 -13.17 -2.08
CA MET A 245 -5.81 -14.06 -3.09
C MET A 245 -6.28 -15.38 -2.49
N ASN A 246 -7.21 -16.05 -3.20
CA ASN A 246 -7.56 -17.44 -2.89
C ASN A 246 -6.29 -18.30 -2.90
N GLN A 247 -6.16 -19.17 -1.88
CA GLN A 247 -5.02 -20.07 -1.71
C GLN A 247 -4.72 -20.89 -2.97
N ASP A 248 -5.74 -21.40 -3.67
CA ASP A 248 -5.56 -22.19 -4.90
C ASP A 248 -4.99 -21.35 -6.05
N GLU A 249 -5.34 -20.06 -6.10
CA GLU A 249 -4.83 -19.12 -7.10
C GLU A 249 -3.40 -18.67 -6.75
N SER A 250 -3.14 -18.42 -5.46
CA SER A 250 -1.81 -18.08 -4.96
C SER A 250 -0.82 -19.23 -5.17
N GLN A 251 -1.19 -20.47 -4.83
CA GLN A 251 -0.37 -21.65 -5.07
C GLN A 251 -0.10 -21.90 -6.55
N PHE A 252 -1.08 -21.62 -7.43
CA PHE A 252 -0.86 -21.67 -8.86
C PHE A 252 0.15 -20.61 -9.31
N LEU A 253 -0.03 -19.36 -8.91
CA LEU A 253 0.78 -18.24 -9.37
C LEU A 253 2.25 -18.35 -8.94
N PHE A 254 2.49 -18.76 -7.69
CA PHE A 254 3.83 -18.79 -7.08
C PHE A 254 4.49 -20.17 -7.11
N SER A 255 3.98 -21.11 -7.91
CA SER A 255 4.65 -22.41 -8.09
C SER A 255 5.93 -22.26 -8.92
N GLU A 256 6.95 -23.07 -8.63
CA GLU A 256 8.24 -23.04 -9.36
C GLU A 256 8.10 -23.28 -10.87
N GLU A 257 7.04 -23.97 -11.28
CA GLU A 257 6.76 -24.31 -12.68
C GLU A 257 5.95 -23.23 -13.41
N THR A 258 5.47 -22.21 -12.70
CA THR A 258 4.61 -21.17 -13.26
C THR A 258 5.45 -20.05 -13.85
N GLN A 259 5.19 -19.72 -15.10
CA GLN A 259 5.79 -18.58 -15.80
C GLN A 259 4.77 -17.45 -15.93
N ILE A 260 5.20 -16.23 -15.63
CA ILE A 260 4.36 -15.04 -15.70
C ILE A 260 4.72 -14.23 -16.94
N TYR A 261 3.69 -13.81 -17.67
CA TYR A 261 3.82 -13.01 -18.89
C TYR A 261 2.96 -11.76 -18.79
N GLU A 262 3.45 -10.68 -19.39
CA GLU A 262 2.67 -9.47 -19.55
C GLU A 262 1.49 -9.72 -20.51
N ALA A 263 0.32 -9.17 -20.18
CA ALA A 263 -0.85 -9.26 -21.02
C ALA A 263 -1.47 -7.87 -21.24
N SER A 264 -2.23 -7.76 -22.33
CA SER A 264 -3.02 -6.58 -22.63
C SER A 264 -4.35 -7.02 -23.22
N ALA A 265 -5.41 -6.30 -22.90
CA ALA A 265 -6.72 -6.55 -23.48
C ALA A 265 -7.26 -5.26 -24.09
N LYS A 266 -8.03 -5.42 -25.16
CA LYS A 266 -8.75 -4.32 -25.80
C LYS A 266 -10.20 -4.72 -25.99
N ILE A 267 -11.09 -3.78 -25.65
CA ILE A 267 -12.48 -3.83 -26.10
C ILE A 267 -12.67 -2.80 -27.20
N LYS A 268 -13.46 -3.13 -28.22
CA LYS A 268 -13.91 -2.14 -29.21
C LYS A 268 -15.39 -1.91 -29.06
N ARG A 269 -15.79 -0.65 -29.24
CA ARG A 269 -17.19 -0.24 -29.31
C ARG A 269 -17.49 0.37 -30.66
N LYS A 270 -18.57 -0.09 -31.27
CA LYS A 270 -19.13 0.42 -32.50
C LYS A 270 -19.97 1.66 -32.18
N LYS A 271 -19.44 2.83 -32.52
CA LYS A 271 -20.17 4.09 -32.53
C LYS A 271 -20.57 4.41 -33.97
N PHE A 272 -21.60 5.22 -34.16
CA PHE A 272 -21.95 5.72 -35.48
C PHE A 272 -21.58 7.19 -35.58
N LYS A 273 -20.69 7.52 -36.51
CA LYS A 273 -20.36 8.90 -36.87
C LYS A 273 -21.25 9.34 -38.01
N ARG A 274 -21.86 10.53 -37.88
CA ARG A 274 -22.57 11.18 -38.98
C ARG A 274 -21.55 11.88 -39.87
N ILE A 275 -21.52 11.50 -41.14
CA ILE A 275 -20.63 12.09 -42.14
C ILE A 275 -21.49 12.84 -43.15
N PRO A 276 -21.24 14.14 -43.36
CA PRO A 276 -21.96 14.91 -44.36
C PRO A 276 -21.57 14.40 -45.76
N VAL A 277 -22.58 14.17 -46.60
CA VAL A 277 -22.44 13.77 -48.00
C VAL A 277 -23.25 14.75 -48.83
N ILE A 278 -22.63 15.37 -49.82
CA ILE A 278 -23.31 16.33 -50.71
C ILE A 278 -24.05 15.52 -51.79
N GLY A 279 -25.37 15.62 -51.79
CA GLY A 279 -26.21 15.01 -52.82
C GLY A 279 -26.03 15.71 -54.17
N LEU A 280 -26.44 15.03 -55.25
CA LEU A 280 -26.37 15.55 -56.63
C LEU A 280 -27.11 16.89 -56.87
N GLY A 281 -27.96 17.32 -55.94
CA GLY A 281 -28.66 18.62 -55.95
C GLY A 281 -28.09 19.70 -55.02
N GLY A 282 -26.96 19.45 -54.34
CA GLY A 282 -26.35 20.42 -53.42
C GLY A 282 -26.80 20.32 -51.95
N ASP A 283 -27.78 19.46 -51.64
CA ASP A 283 -28.23 19.22 -50.26
C ASP A 283 -27.20 18.43 -49.44
N ILE A 284 -27.02 18.80 -48.17
CA ILE A 284 -26.18 18.06 -47.22
C ILE A 284 -27.01 16.93 -46.60
N GLN A 285 -26.71 15.70 -46.99
CA GLN A 285 -27.22 14.49 -46.35
C GLN A 285 -26.22 13.97 -45.32
N TYR A 286 -26.66 13.11 -44.40
CA TYR A 286 -25.78 12.48 -43.41
C TYR A 286 -25.79 10.97 -43.58
N LYS A 287 -24.63 10.38 -43.86
CA LYS A 287 -24.42 8.93 -43.79
C LYS A 287 -23.94 8.55 -42.40
N LEU A 288 -24.53 7.52 -41.81
CA LEU A 288 -24.01 6.90 -40.59
C LEU A 288 -22.90 5.92 -40.97
N GLU A 289 -21.68 6.19 -40.52
CA GLU A 289 -20.55 5.26 -40.64
C GLU A 289 -20.24 4.66 -39.27
N ALA A 290 -20.05 3.34 -39.23
CA ALA A 290 -19.62 2.65 -38.02
C ALA A 290 -18.14 2.94 -37.77
N VAL A 291 -17.83 3.58 -36.65
CA VAL A 291 -16.48 3.84 -36.16
C VAL A 291 -16.27 3.05 -34.89
N TYR A 292 -15.18 2.29 -34.82
CA TYR A 292 -14.83 1.56 -33.63
C TYR A 292 -13.91 2.40 -32.74
N THR A 293 -14.26 2.54 -31.47
CA THR A 293 -13.40 3.16 -30.45
C THR A 293 -12.86 2.08 -29.52
N ASP A 294 -11.54 2.06 -29.34
CA ASP A 294 -10.89 1.20 -28.37
C ASP A 294 -11.19 1.71 -26.95
N GLY A 295 -11.46 0.80 -26.02
CA GLY A 295 -11.54 1.07 -24.59
C GLY A 295 -10.26 0.59 -23.91
N ASP A 296 -9.57 1.50 -23.24
CA ASP A 296 -8.33 1.22 -22.51
C ASP A 296 -8.61 0.64 -21.12
N LEU A 297 -7.63 -0.08 -20.59
CA LEU A 297 -7.67 -0.61 -19.22
C LEU A 297 -7.62 0.54 -18.22
N LYS A 298 -8.51 0.50 -17.23
CA LYS A 298 -8.65 1.51 -16.19
C LYS A 298 -7.73 1.19 -15.02
N LYS A 299 -6.54 1.78 -14.97
CA LYS A 299 -5.55 1.60 -13.88
C LYS A 299 -5.40 0.11 -13.49
N THR A 300 -5.36 -0.75 -14.50
CA THR A 300 -5.34 -2.21 -14.35
C THR A 300 -4.20 -2.74 -15.20
N ASP A 301 -3.32 -3.51 -14.56
CA ASP A 301 -2.29 -4.28 -15.24
C ASP A 301 -2.81 -5.71 -15.43
N LEU A 302 -2.63 -6.26 -16.63
CA LEU A 302 -2.96 -7.66 -16.91
C LEU A 302 -1.69 -8.49 -17.02
N PHE A 303 -1.75 -9.71 -16.48
CA PHE A 303 -0.69 -10.69 -16.62
C PHE A 303 -1.28 -12.09 -16.75
N VAL A 304 -0.51 -12.97 -17.37
CA VAL A 304 -0.86 -14.36 -17.62
C VAL A 304 0.10 -15.24 -16.85
N ALA A 305 -0.44 -16.20 -16.11
CA ALA A 305 0.34 -17.23 -15.46
C ALA A 305 0.12 -18.55 -16.20
N LYS A 306 1.21 -19.17 -16.63
CA LYS A 306 1.18 -20.41 -17.39
C LYS A 306 1.98 -21.50 -16.69
N ARG A 307 1.35 -22.66 -16.47
CA ARG A 307 1.97 -23.86 -15.89
C ARG A 307 1.60 -25.07 -16.73
N GLY A 308 2.55 -25.57 -17.52
CA GLY A 308 2.29 -26.60 -18.52
C GLY A 308 1.22 -26.15 -19.52
N ASP A 309 0.12 -26.89 -19.57
CA ASP A 309 -1.03 -26.61 -20.45
C ASP A 309 -2.09 -25.70 -19.79
N GLU A 310 -1.95 -25.40 -18.50
CA GLU A 310 -2.88 -24.52 -17.79
C GLU A 310 -2.44 -23.06 -17.92
N GLU A 311 -3.35 -22.21 -18.40
CA GLU A 311 -3.16 -20.76 -18.53
C GLU A 311 -4.26 -20.03 -17.75
N ARG A 312 -3.86 -19.07 -16.92
CA ARG A 312 -4.78 -18.21 -16.15
C ARG A 312 -4.44 -16.75 -16.38
N VAL A 313 -5.45 -15.92 -16.61
CA VAL A 313 -5.28 -14.47 -16.83
C VAL A 313 -5.78 -13.72 -15.61
N TYR A 314 -4.96 -12.80 -15.13
CA TYR A 314 -5.26 -11.99 -13.96
C TYR A 314 -5.22 -10.50 -14.29
N GLY A 315 -6.06 -9.74 -13.60
CA GLY A 315 -6.02 -8.28 -13.58
C GLY A 315 -5.72 -7.75 -12.19
N LEU A 316 -4.59 -7.05 -12.06
CA LEU A 316 -4.22 -6.27 -10.88
C LEU A 316 -4.83 -4.88 -11.03
N LYS A 317 -5.96 -4.64 -10.34
CA LYS A 317 -6.69 -3.38 -10.43
C LYS A 317 -6.38 -2.49 -9.24
N LYS A 318 -6.04 -1.23 -9.50
CA LYS A 318 -5.95 -0.21 -8.46
C LYS A 318 -7.33 0.30 -8.04
N LEU A 319 -7.60 0.34 -6.74
CA LEU A 319 -8.84 0.86 -6.17
C LEU A 319 -8.79 2.40 -6.11
N GLU A 320 -9.85 3.08 -6.58
CA GLU A 320 -9.83 4.55 -6.73
C GLU A 320 -10.04 5.32 -5.42
N ASN A 321 -10.79 4.76 -4.47
CA ASN A 321 -11.20 5.47 -3.25
C ASN A 321 -10.57 4.93 -1.97
N GLU A 322 -10.09 3.69 -1.98
CA GLU A 322 -9.68 2.97 -0.76
C GLU A 322 -8.17 2.87 -0.59
N GLY A 323 -7.39 3.23 -1.63
CA GLY A 323 -5.94 3.12 -1.61
C GLY A 323 -5.49 1.66 -1.51
N GLY A 324 -5.29 1.00 -2.66
CA GLY A 324 -4.86 -0.39 -2.67
C GLY A 324 -5.10 -1.07 -4.00
N TYR A 325 -4.88 -2.38 -4.01
CA TYR A 325 -5.00 -3.22 -5.19
C TYR A 325 -5.86 -4.45 -4.90
N VAL A 326 -6.49 -4.98 -5.95
CA VAL A 326 -7.17 -6.28 -5.92
C VAL A 326 -6.78 -7.06 -7.17
N VAL A 327 -6.51 -8.35 -6.99
CA VAL A 327 -6.23 -9.28 -8.08
C VAL A 327 -7.51 -10.04 -8.43
N TYR A 328 -7.93 -9.95 -9.69
CA TYR A 328 -9.06 -10.70 -10.23
C TYR A 328 -8.58 -11.72 -11.25
N ARG A 329 -9.00 -12.98 -11.11
CA ARG A 329 -8.92 -13.94 -12.21
C ARG A 329 -10.02 -13.64 -13.23
N VAL A 330 -9.64 -13.49 -14.49
CA VAL A 330 -10.53 -13.06 -15.58
C VAL A 330 -10.45 -13.97 -16.81
N ASP A 331 -9.36 -14.72 -16.96
CA ASP A 331 -9.11 -15.63 -18.09
C ASP A 331 -9.46 -14.99 -19.45
N GLN A 332 -10.03 -15.74 -20.39
CA GLN A 332 -10.50 -15.19 -21.67
C GLN A 332 -11.97 -14.74 -21.63
N ASP A 333 -12.60 -14.69 -20.45
CA ASP A 333 -14.03 -14.37 -20.30
C ASP A 333 -14.24 -12.84 -20.24
N PRO A 334 -14.73 -12.20 -21.32
CA PRO A 334 -14.86 -10.74 -21.35
C PRO A 334 -15.92 -10.23 -20.35
N SER A 335 -16.84 -11.08 -19.89
CA SER A 335 -17.84 -10.72 -18.89
C SER A 335 -17.20 -10.39 -17.54
N LEU A 336 -16.10 -11.05 -17.18
CA LEU A 336 -15.37 -10.80 -15.94
C LEU A 336 -14.64 -9.46 -15.97
N TYR A 337 -14.03 -9.10 -17.10
CA TYR A 337 -13.41 -7.78 -17.28
C TYR A 337 -14.41 -6.63 -17.08
N VAL A 338 -15.64 -6.81 -17.57
CA VAL A 338 -16.73 -5.85 -17.40
C VAL A 338 -17.24 -5.84 -15.96
N LYS A 339 -17.50 -7.02 -15.38
CA LYS A 339 -17.98 -7.19 -14.00
C LYS A 339 -17.05 -6.51 -13.00
N TYR A 340 -15.74 -6.69 -13.17
CA TYR A 340 -14.72 -6.07 -12.32
C TYR A 340 -14.33 -4.66 -12.76
N GLN A 341 -14.99 -4.12 -13.81
CA GLN A 341 -14.76 -2.77 -14.34
C GLN A 341 -13.28 -2.50 -14.62
N LEU A 342 -12.62 -3.44 -15.32
CA LEU A 342 -11.20 -3.34 -15.68
C LEU A 342 -10.94 -2.37 -16.83
N PHE A 343 -11.97 -1.97 -17.57
CA PHE A 343 -11.91 -1.01 -18.67
C PHE A 343 -12.56 0.32 -18.30
N GLU A 344 -12.15 1.40 -18.98
CA GLU A 344 -12.85 2.67 -18.93
C GLU A 344 -14.15 2.60 -19.77
N ILE A 345 -15.27 2.31 -19.11
CA ILE A 345 -16.58 2.16 -19.73
C ILE A 345 -17.58 3.17 -19.16
N ASN A 346 -18.29 3.87 -20.04
CA ASN A 346 -19.43 4.71 -19.67
C ASN A 346 -20.64 3.81 -19.35
N SER A 347 -21.27 4.03 -18.20
CA SER A 347 -22.33 3.18 -17.62
C SER A 347 -23.65 3.09 -18.41
N HIS A 348 -23.80 3.83 -19.52
CA HIS A 348 -25.06 3.98 -20.25
C HIS A 348 -25.08 3.25 -21.62
N GLU A 349 -24.04 2.50 -21.96
CA GLU A 349 -23.90 1.80 -23.25
C GLU A 349 -23.71 0.28 -23.03
N PRO A 350 -24.07 -0.58 -24.02
CA PRO A 350 -23.67 -1.99 -24.00
C PRO A 350 -22.14 -2.10 -23.86
N THR A 351 -21.69 -3.12 -23.15
CA THR A 351 -20.37 -3.12 -22.51
C THR A 351 -19.20 -3.27 -23.50
N TYR A 352 -19.34 -4.03 -24.60
CA TYR A 352 -18.36 -4.15 -25.69
C TYR A 352 -18.98 -4.80 -26.95
N ASP A 353 -18.41 -4.54 -28.14
CA ASP A 353 -18.75 -5.24 -29.40
C ASP A 353 -17.74 -6.32 -29.77
N THR A 354 -16.46 -6.08 -29.51
CA THR A 354 -15.39 -7.07 -29.71
C THR A 354 -14.41 -7.03 -28.55
N PHE A 355 -13.86 -8.18 -28.17
CA PHE A 355 -12.82 -8.32 -27.17
C PHE A 355 -11.61 -9.03 -27.78
N SER A 356 -10.41 -8.58 -27.41
CA SER A 356 -9.15 -9.24 -27.77
C SER A 356 -8.18 -9.20 -26.60
N LEU A 357 -7.59 -10.35 -26.27
CA LEU A 357 -6.50 -10.51 -25.31
C LEU A 357 -5.21 -10.82 -26.07
N ASN A 358 -4.12 -10.13 -25.72
CA ASN A 358 -2.79 -10.35 -26.28
C ASN A 358 -1.80 -10.61 -25.15
N VAL A 359 -0.98 -11.64 -25.32
CA VAL A 359 0.06 -12.03 -24.36
C VAL A 359 1.42 -11.73 -24.96
N ASN A 360 2.26 -11.01 -24.22
CA ASN A 360 3.61 -10.69 -24.63
C ASN A 360 4.60 -11.70 -24.03
N LEU A 361 4.87 -12.77 -24.78
CA LEU A 361 5.80 -13.84 -24.39
C LEU A 361 7.27 -13.38 -24.31
N ASN A 362 7.60 -12.20 -24.84
CA ASN A 362 8.96 -11.67 -24.88
C ASN A 362 9.22 -10.57 -23.83
N SER A 363 8.27 -10.28 -22.95
CA SER A 363 8.42 -9.22 -21.95
C SER A 363 9.58 -9.53 -21.00
N GLU A 364 10.53 -8.61 -20.87
CA GLU A 364 11.62 -8.71 -19.88
C GLU A 364 11.16 -8.36 -18.46
N ARG A 365 9.95 -7.81 -18.33
CA ARG A 365 9.39 -7.34 -17.06
C ARG A 365 9.12 -8.45 -16.05
N PHE A 366 9.02 -9.70 -16.51
CA PHE A 366 8.68 -10.88 -15.73
C PHE A 366 9.72 -12.01 -15.86
N LYS A 367 10.91 -11.73 -16.42
CA LYS A 367 12.02 -12.70 -16.54
C LYS A 367 12.83 -12.84 -15.27
#